data_AF-A0AA38PPU4-F1
#
_entry.id   AF-A0AA38PPU4-F1
#
_cell.length_a   1.000
_cell.length_b   1.000
_cell.length_c   1.000
_cell.angle_alpha   90.00
_cell.angle_beta   90.00
_cell.angle_gamma   90.00
#
_symmetry.space_group_name_H-M   'P 1'
#
loop_
_entity.id
_entity.type
_entity.pdbx_description
1 polymer ?
#
loop_
_entity_poly.entity_id
_entity_poly.type
_entity_poly.pdbx_seq_one_letter_code
_entity_poly.pdbx_strand_id
1 'polypeptide(L)'
;MSGKAKYGEKDAPISPYRTRKFWLYTCAFALLFGMTGAELGLVSDLLHAGGNNEANYPSAEFKHDLGILLFTCIASLLYIIGHAFISMGLNIFVNFVLAVFWGTGAGVLFHVSPFESFTCDKPSSTFNSNWAAYSDHCARVVAMQGLAWALWGLSIILMFGMLFHLVEFKARHNVSMYRV
;
A
#
# COMPACT_ATOMS: atom_id res chain seq x y z
N MET A 1 24.14 -57.13 -5.53
CA MET A 1 23.09 -56.37 -6.24
C MET A 1 22.73 -55.15 -5.39
N SER A 2 23.22 -53.97 -5.76
CA SER A 2 23.00 -52.72 -4.99
C SER A 2 21.78 -52.00 -5.57
N GLY A 3 20.66 -52.06 -4.85
CA GLY A 3 19.45 -51.31 -5.20
C GLY A 3 19.66 -49.81 -4.98
N LYS A 4 19.68 -49.02 -6.06
CA LYS A 4 19.67 -47.56 -5.96
C LYS A 4 18.30 -47.12 -5.42
N ALA A 5 18.28 -46.50 -4.25
CA ALA A 5 17.11 -45.83 -3.69
C ALA A 5 16.62 -44.77 -4.69
N LYS A 6 15.33 -44.83 -5.06
CA LYS A 6 14.66 -43.78 -5.83
C LYS A 6 14.42 -42.61 -4.88
N TYR A 7 15.28 -41.60 -4.93
CA TYR A 7 14.99 -40.31 -4.29
C TYR A 7 13.71 -39.75 -4.90
N GLY A 8 12.66 -39.61 -4.08
CA GLY A 8 11.42 -39.00 -4.48
C GLY A 8 11.54 -37.47 -4.41
N GLU A 9 10.69 -36.76 -5.14
CA GLU A 9 10.58 -35.29 -5.08
C GLU A 9 10.36 -34.75 -3.65
N LYS A 10 9.85 -35.60 -2.75
CA LYS A 10 9.65 -35.33 -1.32
C LYS A 10 10.94 -35.29 -0.49
N ASP A 11 12.03 -35.86 -1.02
CA ASP A 11 13.33 -35.95 -0.35
C ASP A 11 14.26 -34.80 -0.76
N ALA A 12 13.81 -33.91 -1.65
CA ALA A 12 14.58 -32.75 -2.09
C ALA A 12 14.65 -31.71 -0.95
N PRO A 13 15.85 -31.24 -0.56
CA PRO A 13 15.98 -30.22 0.47
C PRO A 13 15.29 -28.93 0.01
N ILE A 14 14.48 -28.34 0.90
CA ILE A 14 13.81 -27.07 0.63
C ILE A 14 14.88 -26.02 0.32
N SER A 15 14.85 -25.48 -0.91
CA SER A 15 15.85 -24.48 -1.27
C SER A 15 15.72 -23.24 -0.38
N PRO A 16 16.83 -22.66 0.11
CA PRO A 16 16.79 -21.46 0.95
C PRO A 16 16.13 -20.28 0.23
N TYR A 17 16.16 -20.25 -1.10
CA TYR A 17 15.47 -19.27 -1.93
C TYR A 17 13.94 -19.35 -1.81
N ARG A 18 13.37 -20.56 -1.71
CA ARG A 18 11.93 -20.75 -1.50
C ARG A 18 11.50 -20.21 -0.13
N THR A 19 12.30 -20.46 0.91
CA THR A 19 12.05 -19.99 2.27
C THR A 19 12.16 -18.47 2.39
N ARG A 20 13.17 -17.84 1.77
CA ARG A 20 13.32 -16.37 1.78
C ARG A 20 12.15 -15.66 1.11
N LYS A 21 11.72 -16.16 -0.06
CA LYS A 21 10.57 -15.60 -0.79
C LYS A 21 9.29 -15.66 0.03
N PHE A 22 9.03 -16.79 0.67
CA PHE A 22 7.89 -16.96 1.56
C PHE A 22 7.87 -15.87 2.64
N TRP A 23 8.95 -15.73 3.41
CA TRP A 23 9.03 -14.74 4.49
C TRP A 23 8.92 -13.29 3.99
N LEU A 24 9.52 -12.94 2.85
CA LEU A 24 9.40 -11.60 2.27
C LEU A 24 7.95 -11.25 1.94
N TYR A 25 7.21 -12.17 1.31
CA TYR A 25 5.79 -11.96 1.04
C TYR A 25 4.97 -11.93 2.33
N THR A 26 5.20 -12.84 3.27
CA THR A 26 4.50 -12.83 4.56
C THR A 26 4.68 -11.51 5.29
N CYS A 27 5.91 -10.98 5.36
CA CYS A 27 6.19 -9.67 5.95
C CYS A 27 5.49 -8.55 5.18
N ALA A 28 5.54 -8.56 3.84
CA ALA A 28 4.89 -7.55 3.03
C ALA A 28 3.36 -7.54 3.22
N PHE A 29 2.71 -8.70 3.23
CA PHE A 29 1.26 -8.80 3.47
C PHE A 29 0.88 -8.47 4.92
N ALA A 30 1.72 -8.81 5.91
CA ALA A 30 1.50 -8.41 7.30
C ALA A 30 1.61 -6.88 7.47
N LEU A 31 2.59 -6.25 6.81
CA LEU A 31 2.72 -4.79 6.78
C LEU A 31 1.54 -4.13 6.07
N LEU A 32 1.09 -4.70 4.93
CA LEU A 32 -0.09 -4.22 4.21
C LEU A 32 -1.31 -4.24 5.15
N PHE A 33 -1.55 -5.36 5.84
CA PHE A 33 -2.64 -5.49 6.80
C PHE A 33 -2.54 -4.47 7.94
N GLY A 34 -1.39 -4.36 8.60
CA GLY A 34 -1.20 -3.46 9.74
C GLY A 34 -1.37 -1.98 9.36
N MET A 35 -0.75 -1.55 8.26
CA MET A 35 -0.86 -0.17 7.78
C MET A 35 -2.25 0.16 7.27
N THR A 36 -2.89 -0.75 6.52
CA THR A 36 -4.28 -0.56 6.09
C THR A 36 -5.23 -0.49 7.28
N GLY A 37 -5.03 -1.30 8.32
CA GLY A 37 -5.82 -1.23 9.55
C GLY A 37 -5.64 0.10 10.30
N ALA A 38 -4.41 0.61 10.37
CA ALA A 38 -4.12 1.92 10.96
C ALA A 38 -4.79 3.06 10.16
N GLU A 39 -4.66 3.04 8.84
CA GLU A 39 -5.27 4.03 7.94
C GLU A 39 -6.80 4.02 8.04
N LEU A 40 -7.41 2.82 8.05
CA LEU A 40 -8.84 2.65 8.22
C LEU A 40 -9.34 3.28 9.53
N GLY A 41 -8.58 3.10 10.62
CA GLY A 41 -8.91 3.71 11.91
C GLY A 41 -8.89 5.23 11.88
N LEU A 42 -7.87 5.84 11.27
CA LEU A 42 -7.75 7.29 11.15
C LEU A 42 -8.84 7.89 10.25
N VAL A 43 -9.07 7.30 9.08
CA VAL A 43 -10.08 7.75 8.12
C VAL A 43 -11.48 7.62 8.74
N SER A 44 -11.75 6.51 9.43
CA SER A 44 -13.06 6.26 10.06
C SER A 44 -13.34 7.20 11.23
N ASP A 45 -12.32 7.57 12.03
CA ASP A 45 -12.45 8.56 13.09
C ASP A 45 -12.88 9.94 12.53
N LEU A 46 -12.22 10.41 11.47
CA LEU A 46 -12.57 11.68 10.81
C LEU A 46 -13.94 11.63 10.15
N LEU A 47 -14.30 10.54 9.48
CA LEU A 47 -15.61 10.39 8.85
C LEU A 47 -16.74 10.29 9.88
N HIS A 48 -16.51 9.65 11.04
CA HIS A 48 -17.49 9.62 12.12
C HIS A 48 -17.65 10.99 12.79
N ALA A 49 -16.57 11.75 12.95
CA ALA A 49 -16.62 13.10 13.51
C ALA A 49 -17.32 14.08 12.56
N GLY A 50 -17.01 14.04 11.26
CA GLY A 50 -17.57 14.93 10.25
C GLY A 50 -18.95 14.52 9.74
N GLY A 51 -19.33 13.24 9.83
CA GLY A 51 -20.58 12.72 9.30
C GLY A 51 -20.72 12.90 7.78
N ASN A 52 -21.95 12.91 7.27
CA ASN A 52 -22.21 12.98 5.83
C ASN A 52 -22.29 14.41 5.26
N ASN A 53 -22.21 15.45 6.09
CA ASN A 53 -22.32 16.84 5.62
C ASN A 53 -20.96 17.37 5.15
N GLU A 54 -20.90 17.92 3.94
CA GLU A 54 -19.67 18.52 3.37
C GLU A 54 -19.18 19.73 4.16
N ALA A 55 -20.10 20.47 4.78
CA ALA A 55 -19.75 21.66 5.57
C ALA A 55 -18.90 21.34 6.82
N ASN A 56 -18.82 20.07 7.24
CA ASN A 56 -18.03 19.64 8.39
C ASN A 56 -16.56 19.30 8.04
N TYR A 57 -16.19 19.45 6.77
CA TYR A 57 -14.85 19.19 6.25
C TYR A 57 -14.23 20.50 5.72
N PRO A 58 -12.89 20.62 5.70
CA PRO A 58 -12.22 21.83 5.20
C PRO A 58 -12.49 22.13 3.72
N SER A 59 -12.75 21.08 2.93
CA SER A 59 -13.13 21.17 1.52
C SER A 59 -13.92 19.93 1.10
N ALA A 60 -14.69 20.04 0.02
CA ALA A 60 -15.37 18.90 -0.60
C ALA A 60 -14.36 17.87 -1.13
N GLU A 61 -13.23 18.34 -1.68
CA GLU A 61 -12.13 17.49 -2.16
C GLU A 61 -11.59 16.60 -1.04
N PHE A 62 -11.33 17.16 0.15
CA PHE A 62 -10.86 16.39 1.30
C PHE A 62 -11.85 15.31 1.73
N LYS A 63 -13.15 15.62 1.78
CA LYS A 63 -14.18 14.62 2.11
C LYS A 63 -14.23 13.48 1.09
N HIS A 64 -14.16 13.80 -0.21
CA HIS A 64 -14.15 12.77 -1.24
C HIS A 64 -12.89 11.91 -1.16
N ASP A 65 -11.76 12.52 -0.83
CA ASP A 65 -10.50 11.80 -0.62
C ASP A 65 -10.58 10.82 0.56
N LEU A 66 -11.16 11.22 1.69
CA LEU A 66 -11.47 10.31 2.81
C LEU A 66 -12.33 9.12 2.35
N GLY A 67 -13.30 9.36 1.47
CA GLY A 67 -14.11 8.29 0.87
C GLY A 67 -13.29 7.33 0.00
N ILE A 68 -12.37 7.86 -0.81
CA ILE A 68 -11.44 7.06 -1.62
C ILE A 68 -10.53 6.22 -0.72
N LEU A 69 -9.94 6.82 0.32
CA LEU A 69 -9.07 6.11 1.27
C LEU A 69 -9.85 5.02 2.02
N LEU A 70 -11.09 5.29 2.45
CA LEU A 70 -11.95 4.29 3.08
C LEU A 70 -12.22 3.11 2.14
N PHE A 71 -12.62 3.39 0.89
CA PHE A 71 -12.84 2.35 -0.11
C PHE A 71 -11.56 1.53 -0.34
N THR A 72 -10.42 2.20 -0.45
CA THR A 72 -9.12 1.57 -0.70
C THR A 72 -8.68 0.71 0.48
N CYS A 73 -8.98 1.12 1.72
CA CYS A 73 -8.78 0.30 2.91
C CYS A 73 -9.58 -1.00 2.82
N ILE A 74 -10.88 -0.90 2.54
CA ILE A 74 -11.78 -2.06 2.45
C ILE A 74 -11.33 -2.99 1.32
N ALA A 75 -11.02 -2.44 0.14
CA ALA A 75 -10.53 -3.20 -1.00
C ALA A 75 -9.21 -3.92 -0.68
N SER A 76 -8.28 -3.25 0.02
CA SER A 76 -7.01 -3.83 0.44
C SER A 76 -7.20 -4.97 1.45
N LEU A 77 -8.10 -4.83 2.42
CA LEU A 77 -8.43 -5.88 3.38
C LEU A 77 -9.08 -7.10 2.71
N LEU A 78 -10.02 -6.88 1.79
CA LEU A 78 -10.62 -7.94 0.99
C LEU A 78 -9.56 -8.64 0.13
N TYR A 79 -8.64 -7.88 -0.46
CA TYR A 79 -7.51 -8.42 -1.20
C TYR A 79 -6.61 -9.27 -0.31
N ILE A 80 -6.26 -8.84 0.90
CA ILE A 80 -5.45 -9.61 1.85
C ILE A 80 -6.14 -10.95 2.20
N ILE A 81 -7.47 -11.01 2.30
CA ILE A 81 -8.16 -12.28 2.53
C ILE A 81 -8.15 -13.16 1.26
N GLY A 82 -8.31 -12.55 0.09
CA GLY A 82 -8.44 -13.24 -1.19
C GLY A 82 -7.14 -13.59 -1.93
N HIS A 83 -6.00 -12.97 -1.58
CA HIS A 83 -4.78 -13.02 -2.40
C HIS A 83 -4.24 -14.43 -2.65
N ALA A 84 -4.43 -15.35 -1.69
CA ALA A 84 -4.01 -16.74 -1.77
C ALA A 84 -4.87 -17.60 -2.72
N PHE A 85 -6.10 -17.16 -3.05
CA PHE A 85 -7.06 -17.92 -3.85
C PHE A 85 -7.11 -17.48 -5.31
N ILE A 86 -6.39 -16.42 -5.67
CA ILE A 86 -6.37 -15.86 -7.03
C ILE A 86 -5.04 -16.12 -7.73
N SER A 87 -5.05 -16.07 -9.07
CA SER A 87 -3.84 -16.29 -9.86
C SER A 87 -2.78 -15.20 -9.60
N MET A 88 -1.51 -15.53 -9.85
CA MET A 88 -0.40 -14.55 -9.74
C MET A 88 -0.63 -13.33 -10.64
N GLY A 89 -1.15 -13.54 -11.86
CA GLY A 89 -1.49 -12.44 -12.77
C GLY A 89 -2.56 -11.51 -12.21
N LEU A 90 -3.61 -12.06 -11.58
CA LEU A 90 -4.64 -11.24 -10.94
C LEU A 90 -4.11 -10.52 -9.70
N ASN A 91 -3.23 -11.15 -8.91
CA ASN A 91 -2.54 -10.49 -7.81
C ASN A 91 -1.76 -9.25 -8.28
N ILE A 92 -0.99 -9.36 -9.36
CA ILE A 92 -0.25 -8.23 -9.95
C ILE A 92 -1.20 -7.11 -10.35
N PHE A 93 -2.27 -7.45 -11.07
CA PHE A 93 -3.28 -6.46 -11.49
C PHE A 93 -3.95 -5.76 -10.30
N VAL A 94 -4.33 -6.51 -9.27
CA VAL A 94 -4.95 -5.92 -8.07
C VAL A 94 -3.97 -5.01 -7.34
N ASN A 95 -2.69 -5.38 -7.21
CA ASN A 95 -1.69 -4.49 -6.59
C ASN A 95 -1.45 -3.23 -7.42
N PHE A 96 -1.52 -3.31 -8.75
CA PHE A 96 -1.49 -2.12 -9.60
C PHE A 96 -2.68 -1.20 -9.31
N VAL A 97 -3.90 -1.74 -9.25
CA VAL A 97 -5.10 -0.97 -8.93
C VAL A 97 -4.98 -0.35 -7.54
N LEU A 98 -4.62 -1.12 -6.52
CA LEU A 98 -4.41 -0.61 -5.16
C LEU A 98 -3.33 0.48 -5.12
N ALA A 99 -2.22 0.32 -5.86
CA ALA A 99 -1.21 1.36 -5.97
C ALA A 99 -1.79 2.65 -6.56
N VAL A 100 -2.58 2.58 -7.63
CA VAL A 100 -3.24 3.77 -8.20
C VAL A 100 -4.12 4.46 -7.15
N PHE A 101 -4.97 3.70 -6.46
CA PHE A 101 -5.87 4.26 -5.45
C PHE A 101 -5.13 4.85 -4.24
N TRP A 102 -4.16 4.14 -3.68
CA TRP A 102 -3.33 4.66 -2.58
C TRP A 102 -2.53 5.90 -3.01
N GLY A 103 -1.97 5.90 -4.22
CA GLY A 103 -1.23 7.03 -4.76
C GLY A 103 -2.12 8.24 -5.03
N THR A 104 -3.34 8.03 -5.56
CA THR A 104 -4.33 9.11 -5.71
C THR A 104 -4.71 9.68 -4.36
N GLY A 105 -5.04 8.83 -3.38
CA GLY A 105 -5.38 9.29 -2.02
C GLY A 105 -4.26 10.09 -1.38
N ALA A 106 -3.03 9.55 -1.40
CA ALA A 106 -1.87 10.23 -0.86
C ALA A 106 -1.57 11.57 -1.55
N GLY A 107 -1.70 11.61 -2.89
CA GLY A 107 -1.43 12.80 -3.69
C GLY A 107 -2.47 13.90 -3.49
N VAL A 108 -3.75 13.55 -3.42
CA VAL A 108 -4.82 14.51 -3.16
C VAL A 108 -4.68 15.04 -1.74
N LEU A 109 -4.53 14.18 -0.73
CA LEU A 109 -4.36 14.58 0.67
C LEU A 109 -3.18 15.55 0.85
N PHE A 110 -2.05 15.26 0.21
CA PHE A 110 -0.88 16.14 0.21
C PHE A 110 -1.13 17.47 -0.49
N HIS A 111 -1.88 17.50 -1.58
CA HIS A 111 -2.16 18.71 -2.32
C HIS A 111 -3.17 19.62 -1.61
N VAL A 112 -4.21 19.05 -0.98
CA VAL A 112 -5.31 19.82 -0.39
C VAL A 112 -5.04 20.26 1.04
N SER A 113 -4.25 19.48 1.79
CA SER A 113 -3.97 19.79 3.19
C SER A 113 -2.73 20.69 3.32
N PRO A 114 -2.78 21.76 4.14
CA PRO A 114 -1.61 22.59 4.42
C PRO A 114 -0.74 22.00 5.55
N PHE A 115 -1.05 20.78 6.00
CA PHE A 115 -0.43 20.17 7.16
C PHE A 115 0.79 19.37 6.76
N GLU A 116 1.90 19.77 7.33
CA GLU A 116 3.18 19.08 7.28
C GLU A 116 3.59 18.63 8.68
N SER A 117 4.45 17.61 8.76
CA SER A 117 4.97 17.09 10.04
C SER A 117 5.57 18.14 10.97
N PHE A 118 6.12 19.23 10.44
CA PHE A 118 6.72 20.34 11.20
C PHE A 118 5.77 21.53 11.43
N THR A 119 4.50 21.41 11.03
CA THR A 119 3.51 22.50 11.15
C THR A 119 2.45 22.25 12.20
N CYS A 120 2.38 21.05 12.80
CA CYS A 120 1.31 20.71 13.74
C CYS A 120 1.33 21.49 15.05
N ASP A 121 2.47 22.07 15.44
CA ASP A 121 2.58 22.94 16.61
C ASP A 121 2.32 24.42 16.30
N LYS A 122 2.02 24.76 15.03
CA LYS A 122 1.74 26.15 14.64
C LYS A 122 0.33 26.56 15.10
N PRO A 123 0.14 27.83 15.52
CA PRO A 123 -1.17 28.31 15.94
C PRO A 123 -2.17 28.27 14.77
N SER A 124 -3.43 27.96 15.08
CA SER A 124 -4.52 27.83 14.10
C SER A 124 -4.68 29.05 13.19
N SER A 125 -4.33 30.24 13.68
CA SER A 125 -4.34 31.51 12.94
C SER A 125 -3.36 31.56 11.75
N THR A 126 -2.43 30.62 11.65
CA THR A 126 -1.48 30.53 10.52
C THR A 126 -2.03 29.79 9.31
N PHE A 127 -3.14 29.06 9.48
CA PHE A 127 -3.80 28.31 8.42
C PHE A 127 -5.00 29.09 7.86
N ASN A 128 -5.41 28.75 6.63
CA ASN A 128 -6.65 29.28 6.06
C ASN A 128 -7.86 28.92 6.96
N SER A 129 -8.90 29.75 6.98
CA SER A 129 -10.06 29.64 7.88
C SER A 129 -10.67 28.23 7.92
N ASN A 130 -10.73 27.56 6.77
CA ASN A 130 -11.30 26.21 6.66
C ASN A 130 -10.42 25.15 7.34
N TRP A 131 -9.09 25.30 7.26
CA TRP A 131 -8.11 24.38 7.84
C TRP A 131 -7.75 24.74 9.29
N ALA A 132 -7.94 25.99 9.71
CA ALA A 132 -7.72 26.44 11.07
C ALA A 132 -8.58 25.67 12.08
N ALA A 133 -9.84 25.38 11.72
CA ALA A 133 -10.75 24.55 12.53
C ALA A 133 -10.30 23.08 12.63
N TYR A 134 -9.43 22.64 11.73
CA TYR A 134 -8.87 21.29 11.68
C TYR A 134 -7.44 21.21 12.23
N SER A 135 -6.90 22.30 12.79
CA SER A 135 -5.53 22.34 13.31
C SER A 135 -5.27 21.29 14.40
N ASP A 136 -6.25 21.00 15.25
CA ASP A 136 -6.19 19.92 16.25
C ASP A 136 -6.07 18.51 15.64
N HIS A 137 -6.39 18.35 14.35
CA HIS A 137 -6.29 17.10 13.60
C HIS A 137 -5.01 17.01 12.74
N CYS A 138 -4.10 17.99 12.80
CA CYS A 138 -2.91 18.03 11.95
C CYS A 138 -2.10 16.73 11.99
N ALA A 139 -1.79 16.22 13.19
CA ALA A 139 -1.02 14.99 13.34
C ALA A 139 -1.71 13.77 12.70
N ARG A 140 -3.05 13.73 12.72
CA ARG A 140 -3.82 12.65 12.10
C ARG A 140 -3.76 12.73 10.58
N VAL A 141 -3.96 13.92 10.02
CA VAL A 141 -3.90 14.13 8.55
C VAL A 141 -2.51 13.81 8.02
N VAL A 142 -1.46 14.24 8.71
CA VAL A 142 -0.07 13.92 8.33
C VAL A 142 0.21 12.42 8.45
N ALA A 143 -0.28 11.76 9.50
CA ALA A 143 -0.13 10.31 9.66
C ALA A 143 -0.83 9.55 8.53
N MET A 144 -2.05 9.96 8.16
CA MET A 144 -2.77 9.40 7.02
C MET A 144 -2.01 9.55 5.71
N GLN A 145 -1.49 10.76 5.44
CA GLN A 145 -0.69 11.00 4.25
C GLN A 145 0.54 10.09 4.20
N GLY A 146 1.24 9.93 5.32
CA GLY A 146 2.41 9.06 5.43
C GLY A 146 2.06 7.58 5.19
N LEU A 147 0.97 7.10 5.78
CA LEU A 147 0.47 5.74 5.61
C LEU A 147 0.01 5.48 4.17
N ALA A 148 -0.71 6.40 3.55
CA ALA A 148 -1.14 6.30 2.17
C ALA A 148 0.05 6.21 1.19
N TRP A 149 1.10 7.03 1.37
CA TRP A 149 2.34 6.91 0.59
C TRP A 149 3.08 5.60 0.85
N ALA A 150 3.11 5.12 2.09
CA ALA A 150 3.74 3.84 2.42
C ALA A 150 2.99 2.65 1.78
N LEU A 151 1.65 2.68 1.80
CA LEU A 151 0.78 1.68 1.18
C LEU A 151 0.88 1.70 -0.35
N TRP A 152 1.00 2.88 -0.96
CA TRP A 152 1.36 3.03 -2.37
C TRP A 152 2.69 2.34 -2.68
N GLY A 153 3.76 2.67 -1.95
CA GLY A 153 5.09 2.11 -2.15
C GLY A 153 5.11 0.58 -1.97
N LEU A 154 4.42 0.09 -0.94
CA LEU A 154 4.30 -1.35 -0.68
C LEU A 154 3.56 -2.07 -1.80
N SER A 155 2.48 -1.51 -2.32
CA SER A 155 1.71 -2.07 -3.44
C SER A 155 2.55 -2.15 -4.71
N ILE A 156 3.37 -1.12 -4.98
CA ILE A 156 4.34 -1.11 -6.10
C ILE A 156 5.41 -2.19 -5.92
N ILE A 157 5.99 -2.32 -4.72
CA ILE A 157 6.99 -3.34 -4.41
C ILE A 157 6.40 -4.75 -4.59
N LEU A 158 5.19 -5.00 -4.09
CA LEU A 158 4.49 -6.27 -4.27
C LEU A 158 4.23 -6.57 -5.74
N MET A 159 3.73 -5.59 -6.50
CA MET A 159 3.48 -5.70 -7.93
C MET A 159 4.74 -6.10 -8.70
N PHE A 160 5.83 -5.35 -8.55
CA PHE A 160 7.08 -5.64 -9.24
C PHE A 160 7.72 -6.93 -8.73
N GLY A 161 7.69 -7.20 -7.43
CA GLY A 161 8.20 -8.46 -6.86
C GLY A 161 7.52 -9.68 -7.47
N MET A 162 6.19 -9.61 -7.66
CA MET A 162 5.43 -10.68 -8.32
C MET A 162 5.68 -10.73 -9.83
N LEU A 163 5.81 -9.59 -10.52
CA LEU A 163 6.21 -9.56 -11.93
C LEU A 163 7.58 -10.21 -12.15
N PHE A 164 8.55 -9.91 -11.28
CA PHE A 164 9.89 -10.51 -11.32
C PHE A 164 9.87 -12.01 -11.06
N HIS A 165 8.86 -12.52 -10.35
CA HIS A 165 8.66 -13.95 -10.14
C HIS A 165 7.90 -14.63 -11.28
N LEU A 166 7.00 -13.91 -11.95
CA LEU A 166 6.23 -14.45 -13.07
C LEU A 166 7.09 -14.56 -14.34
N VAL A 167 8.03 -13.63 -14.54
CA VAL A 167 8.90 -13.59 -15.72
C VAL A 167 10.24 -14.27 -15.43
N GLU A 168 10.60 -15.30 -16.21
CA GLU A 168 11.97 -15.83 -16.21
C GLU A 168 12.91 -14.84 -16.92
N PHE A 169 13.67 -14.07 -16.14
CA PHE A 169 14.77 -13.27 -16.69
C PHE A 169 15.94 -14.18 -17.06
N LYS A 170 16.04 -14.56 -18.33
CA LYS A 170 17.22 -15.22 -18.88
C LYS A 170 18.18 -14.18 -19.45
N ALA A 171 19.29 -13.95 -18.77
CA ALA A 171 20.38 -13.14 -19.30
C ALA A 171 20.93 -13.81 -20.57
N ARG A 172 20.82 -13.12 -21.72
CA ARG A 172 21.49 -13.57 -22.95
C ARG A 172 22.91 -13.00 -22.96
N HIS A 173 23.89 -13.84 -22.64
CA HIS A 173 25.31 -13.46 -22.59
C HIS A 173 25.91 -13.10 -23.97
N ASN A 174 25.23 -13.39 -25.08
CA ASN A 174 25.74 -13.23 -26.45
C ASN A 174 25.11 -12.08 -27.25
N VAL A 175 24.45 -11.12 -26.60
CA VAL A 175 23.94 -9.91 -27.27
C VAL A 175 24.38 -8.68 -26.48
N SER A 176 25.42 -8.01 -26.96
CA SER A 176 25.73 -6.64 -26.54
C SER A 176 24.82 -5.68 -27.30
N MET A 177 24.00 -4.91 -26.57
CA MET A 177 23.22 -3.80 -27.14
C MET A 177 24.12 -2.63 -27.59
N TYR A 178 25.37 -2.59 -27.11
CA TYR A 178 26.35 -1.61 -27.54
C TYR A 178 27.25 -2.23 -28.62
N ARG A 179 27.20 -1.68 -29.83
CA ARG A 179 28.32 -1.84 -30.78
C ARG A 179 29.50 -1.07 -30.19
N VAL A 180 30.56 -1.80 -29.82
CA VAL A 180 31.90 -1.22 -29.65
C VAL A 180 32.50 -1.02 -31.02
#